data_AF-A0A950B6L8-F1
#
_entry.id   AF-A0A950B6L8-F1
#
_cell.length_a   1.000
_cell.length_b   1.000
_cell.length_c   1.000
_cell.angle_alpha   90.00
_cell.angle_beta   90.00
_cell.angle_gamma   90.00
#
_symmetry.space_group_name_H-M   'P 1'
#
loop_
_entity.id
_entity.type
_entity.pdbx_description
1 polymer ?
#
loop_
_entity_poly.entity_id
_entity_poly.type
_entity_poly.pdbx_seq_one_letter_code
_entity_poly.pdbx_strand_id
1 'polypeptide(L)'
;MNPAEFETLSATILVAIFLLAAVLGFVMRETRFCTMGAISDVVYLQDWGRVRQWAMAVGVAMLGFTALALWGGLQVGDVLYASTRLLWASALAGGLVFGAGMVLASGCGARNLTRLGGGSLKALVVLMVMAVAGFATLKGITAVARVRWLDGLQLEFGSLALLPELLARFAGWPLAASRLGLGLGLGGLLILLAFNPARDAQRSRSALLGGALVGLCVTAAWWLSGRAAEVAEHPQTLEHVYATTYSGRIEAFSFVTPVAHTLDWLMFFSDKSKVLTWGIASVLGMVLGS
;
A
#
# COMPACT_ATOMS: atom_id res chain seq x y z
N MET A 1 7.82 -0.28 -28.25
CA MET A 1 9.03 -0.39 -27.38
C MET A 1 9.74 -1.70 -27.71
N ASN A 2 11.06 -1.73 -27.78
CA ASN A 2 11.79 -2.97 -28.05
C ASN A 2 11.90 -3.85 -26.78
N PRO A 3 12.02 -5.19 -26.89
CA PRO A 3 12.13 -6.08 -25.73
C PRO A 3 13.30 -5.74 -24.79
N ALA A 4 14.46 -5.39 -25.36
CA ALA A 4 15.64 -5.00 -24.57
C ALA A 4 15.41 -3.71 -23.77
N GLU A 5 14.72 -2.73 -24.35
CA GLU A 5 14.37 -1.49 -23.65
C GLU A 5 13.43 -1.80 -22.47
N PHE A 6 12.46 -2.70 -22.66
CA PHE A 6 11.53 -3.10 -21.60
C PHE A 6 12.25 -3.79 -20.44
N GLU A 7 13.24 -4.64 -20.72
CA GLU A 7 14.06 -5.28 -19.68
C GLU A 7 14.86 -4.25 -18.88
N THR A 8 15.49 -3.28 -19.56
CA THR A 8 16.24 -2.21 -18.88
C THR A 8 15.34 -1.31 -18.03
N LEU A 9 14.14 -0.99 -18.52
CA LEU A 9 13.13 -0.23 -17.77
C LEU A 9 12.69 -1.01 -16.53
N SER A 10 12.37 -2.29 -16.71
CA SER A 10 11.95 -3.18 -15.62
C SER A 10 13.01 -3.29 -14.53
N ALA A 11 14.29 -3.48 -14.91
CA ALA A 11 15.39 -3.51 -13.95
C ALA A 11 15.53 -2.18 -13.19
N THR A 12 15.42 -1.05 -13.89
CA THR A 12 15.50 0.29 -13.28
C THR A 12 14.38 0.51 -12.26
N ILE A 13 13.15 0.14 -12.60
CA ILE A 13 11.98 0.26 -11.70
C ILE A 13 12.13 -0.65 -10.49
N LEU A 14 12.58 -1.89 -10.67
CA LEU A 14 12.81 -2.83 -9.57
C LEU A 14 13.85 -2.31 -8.57
N VAL A 15 14.95 -1.72 -9.07
CA VAL A 15 15.96 -1.08 -8.21
C VAL A 15 15.39 0.15 -7.52
N ALA A 16 14.63 0.99 -8.23
CA ALA A 16 14.02 2.19 -7.67
C ALA A 16 13.04 1.87 -6.54
N ILE A 17 12.13 0.91 -6.72
CA ILE A 17 11.19 0.51 -5.67
C ILE A 17 11.89 -0.19 -4.50
N PHE A 18 12.93 -0.97 -4.78
CA PHE A 18 13.75 -1.59 -3.73
C PHE A 18 14.41 -0.52 -2.85
N LEU A 19 15.05 0.48 -3.44
CA LEU A 19 15.69 1.58 -2.70
C LEU A 19 14.64 2.41 -1.94
N LEU A 20 13.50 2.70 -2.56
CA LEU A 20 12.42 3.44 -1.92
C LEU A 20 11.83 2.65 -0.74
N ALA A 21 11.70 1.34 -0.85
CA ALA A 21 11.27 0.47 0.24
C ALA A 21 12.32 0.38 1.36
N ALA A 22 13.61 0.41 1.03
CA ALA A 22 14.67 0.49 2.03
C ALA A 22 14.62 1.80 2.83
N VAL A 23 14.39 2.93 2.15
CA VAL A 23 14.15 4.22 2.83
C VAL A 23 12.91 4.14 3.71
N LEU A 24 11.82 3.55 3.21
CA LEU A 24 10.61 3.35 4.01
C LEU A 24 10.86 2.47 5.25
N GLY A 25 11.60 1.37 5.09
CA GLY A 25 11.98 0.47 6.19
C GLY A 25 12.79 1.18 7.27
N PHE A 26 13.81 1.95 6.86
CA PHE A 26 14.63 2.77 7.75
C PHE A 26 13.78 3.78 8.52
N VAL A 27 12.96 4.57 7.80
CA VAL A 27 12.09 5.58 8.42
C VAL A 27 11.12 4.93 9.40
N MET A 28 10.48 3.83 9.02
CA MET A 28 9.51 3.14 9.88
C MET A 28 10.14 2.57 11.15
N ARG A 29 11.38 2.09 11.07
CA ARG A 29 12.15 1.60 12.22
C ARG A 29 12.50 2.73 13.18
N GLU A 30 13.17 3.77 12.68
CA GLU A 30 13.65 4.89 13.51
C GLU A 30 12.50 5.65 14.16
N THR A 31 11.41 5.86 13.40
CA THR A 31 10.25 6.61 13.89
C THR A 31 9.25 5.73 14.63
N ARG A 32 9.53 4.41 14.73
CA ARG A 32 8.65 3.40 15.35
C ARG A 32 7.22 3.42 14.81
N PHE A 33 7.04 3.72 13.52
CA PHE A 33 5.75 3.77 12.86
C PHE A 33 5.01 2.43 13.03
N CYS A 34 3.80 2.47 13.59
CA CYS A 34 2.97 1.30 13.77
C CYS A 34 1.51 1.72 13.93
N THR A 35 0.65 1.38 12.96
CA THR A 35 -0.78 1.71 12.99
C THR A 35 -1.50 1.07 14.19
N MET A 36 -1.23 -0.20 14.46
CA MET A 36 -1.82 -0.90 15.62
C MET A 36 -1.34 -0.28 16.94
N GLY A 37 -0.05 0.08 17.02
CA GLY A 37 0.50 0.79 18.17
C GLY A 37 -0.13 2.17 18.37
N ALA A 38 -0.45 2.89 17.30
CA ALA A 38 -1.14 4.17 17.39
C ALA A 38 -2.53 4.05 18.03
N ILE A 39 -3.30 3.02 17.65
CA ILE A 39 -4.62 2.75 18.23
C ILE A 39 -4.48 2.33 19.71
N SER A 40 -3.54 1.43 20.01
CA SER A 40 -3.29 0.95 21.37
C SER A 40 -2.84 2.07 22.31
N ASP A 41 -1.93 2.95 21.86
CA ASP A 41 -1.44 4.07 22.64
C ASP A 41 -2.57 5.06 23.00
N VAL A 42 -3.50 5.32 22.08
CA VAL A 42 -4.65 6.19 22.38
C VAL A 42 -5.59 5.55 23.39
N VAL A 43 -5.91 4.26 23.23
CA VAL A 43 -6.88 3.58 24.10
C VAL A 43 -6.32 3.37 25.51
N TYR A 44 -5.09 2.87 25.62
CA TYR A 44 -4.53 2.43 26.91
C TYR A 44 -3.62 3.47 27.57
N LEU A 45 -2.86 4.23 26.78
CA LEU A 45 -1.83 5.16 27.28
C LEU A 45 -2.27 6.63 27.19
N GLN A 46 -3.41 6.90 26.53
CA GLN A 46 -3.89 8.25 26.20
C GLN A 46 -2.84 9.12 25.46
N ASP A 47 -1.86 8.49 24.80
CA ASP A 47 -0.81 9.14 24.01
C ASP A 47 -1.23 9.22 22.54
N TRP A 48 -1.33 10.44 22.03
CA TRP A 48 -1.77 10.74 20.67
C TRP A 48 -0.60 10.89 19.68
N GLY A 49 0.66 10.78 20.14
CA GLY A 49 1.85 11.01 19.33
C GLY A 49 1.91 10.15 18.06
N ARG A 50 1.66 8.84 18.18
CA ARG A 50 1.67 7.91 17.03
C ARG A 50 0.46 8.07 16.11
N VAL A 51 -0.69 8.52 16.62
CA VAL A 51 -1.85 8.85 15.79
C VAL A 51 -1.57 10.08 14.94
N ARG A 52 -0.89 11.08 15.48
CA ARG A 52 -0.46 12.27 14.70
C ARG A 52 0.50 11.88 13.58
N GLN A 53 1.45 10.97 13.86
CA GLN A 53 2.34 10.41 12.83
C GLN A 53 1.56 9.68 11.73
N TRP A 54 0.57 8.86 12.11
CA TRP A 54 -0.29 8.16 11.15
C TRP A 54 -1.14 9.13 10.31
N ALA A 55 -1.77 10.12 10.95
CA ALA A 55 -2.58 11.14 10.29
C ALA A 55 -1.74 11.97 9.31
N MET A 56 -0.51 12.34 9.69
CA MET A 56 0.43 13.04 8.81
C MET A 56 0.80 12.19 7.59
N ALA A 57 1.06 10.89 7.77
CA ALA A 57 1.37 9.99 6.66
C ALA A 57 0.21 9.87 5.67
N VAL A 58 -1.01 9.67 6.18
CA VAL A 58 -2.22 9.60 5.34
C VAL A 58 -2.48 10.92 4.64
N GLY A 59 -2.40 12.04 5.37
CA GLY A 59 -2.62 13.38 4.81
C GLY A 59 -1.64 13.71 3.68
N VAL A 60 -0.35 13.47 3.88
CA VAL A 60 0.67 13.68 2.84
C VAL A 60 0.46 12.75 1.65
N ALA A 61 0.13 11.47 1.87
CA ALA A 61 -0.15 10.55 0.77
C ALA A 61 -1.41 10.95 -0.03
N MET A 62 -2.46 11.44 0.62
CA MET A 62 -3.68 11.93 -0.04
C MET A 62 -3.39 13.19 -0.87
N LEU A 63 -2.67 14.16 -0.30
CA LEU A 63 -2.25 15.36 -1.04
C LEU A 63 -1.36 15.00 -2.23
N GLY A 64 -0.38 14.12 -2.01
CA GLY A 64 0.56 13.66 -3.03
C GLY A 64 -0.15 12.95 -4.18
N PHE A 65 -1.01 11.97 -3.88
CA PHE A 65 -1.79 11.27 -4.90
C PHE A 65 -2.70 12.23 -5.69
N THR A 66 -3.36 13.16 -5.00
CA THR A 66 -4.23 14.15 -5.66
C THR A 66 -3.42 15.10 -6.55
N ALA A 67 -2.28 15.58 -6.08
CA ALA A 67 -1.38 16.41 -6.87
C ALA A 67 -0.88 15.69 -8.14
N LEU A 68 -0.53 14.40 -8.02
CA LEU A 68 -0.14 13.56 -9.15
C LEU A 68 -1.29 13.38 -10.15
N ALA A 69 -2.51 13.14 -9.68
CA ALA A 69 -3.69 13.02 -10.53
C ALA A 69 -3.99 14.34 -11.28
N LEU A 70 -3.81 15.50 -10.64
CA LEU A 70 -4.00 16.81 -11.28
C LEU A 70 -2.93 17.14 -12.31
N TRP A 71 -1.69 16.74 -12.05
CA TRP A 71 -0.59 16.94 -12.98
C TRP A 71 -0.68 16.01 -14.20
N GLY A 72 -1.62 15.06 -14.21
CA GLY A 72 -1.70 14.02 -15.24
C GLY A 72 -0.56 12.99 -15.12
N GLY A 73 0.08 12.91 -13.96
CA GLY A 73 1.15 11.95 -13.70
C GLY A 73 0.66 10.52 -13.44
N LEU A 74 -0.64 10.31 -13.27
CA LEU A 74 -1.27 9.00 -13.18
C LEU A 74 -2.73 9.06 -13.62
N GLN A 75 -3.21 7.98 -14.22
CA GLN A 75 -4.64 7.80 -14.52
C GLN A 75 -5.31 7.08 -13.35
N VAL A 76 -6.30 7.73 -12.72
CA VAL A 76 -6.98 7.18 -11.53
C VAL A 76 -7.69 5.85 -11.84
N GLY A 77 -8.17 5.65 -13.07
CA GLY A 77 -8.84 4.42 -13.49
C GLY A 77 -7.92 3.19 -13.56
N ASP A 78 -6.61 3.41 -13.68
CA ASP A 78 -5.62 2.34 -13.83
C ASP A 78 -5.04 1.88 -12.50
N VAL A 79 -5.47 2.49 -11.39
CA VAL A 79 -5.05 2.10 -10.05
C VAL A 79 -5.65 0.74 -9.69
N LEU A 80 -4.89 -0.10 -8.99
CA LEU A 80 -5.35 -1.43 -8.56
C LEU A 80 -6.70 -1.39 -7.83
N TYR A 81 -6.94 -0.35 -7.03
CA TYR A 81 -8.16 -0.15 -6.25
C TYR A 81 -9.32 0.47 -7.03
N ALA A 82 -9.08 0.93 -8.27
CA ALA A 82 -10.11 1.46 -9.15
C ALA A 82 -10.90 0.31 -9.78
N SER A 83 -11.91 -0.17 -9.06
CA SER A 83 -12.88 -1.17 -9.53
C SER A 83 -14.29 -0.59 -9.50
N THR A 84 -15.17 -1.11 -10.36
CA THR A 84 -16.62 -0.84 -10.31
C THR A 84 -17.34 -1.71 -9.27
N ARG A 85 -16.65 -2.70 -8.73
CA ARG A 85 -17.17 -3.67 -7.75
C ARG A 85 -16.58 -3.39 -6.38
N LEU A 86 -17.45 -3.17 -5.40
CA LEU A 86 -17.07 -3.01 -4.00
C LEU A 86 -17.33 -4.31 -3.23
N LEU A 87 -16.24 -4.99 -2.89
CA LEU A 87 -16.23 -6.24 -2.11
C LEU A 87 -16.36 -5.94 -0.60
N TRP A 88 -17.44 -5.26 -0.20
CA TRP A 88 -17.61 -4.75 1.16
C TRP A 88 -17.61 -5.86 2.22
N ALA A 89 -18.26 -7.01 1.94
CA ALA A 89 -18.30 -8.15 2.83
C ALA A 89 -16.90 -8.74 3.06
N SER A 90 -16.14 -8.94 1.97
CA SER A 90 -14.74 -9.41 2.03
C SER A 90 -13.83 -8.41 2.76
N ALA A 91 -14.03 -7.11 2.55
CA ALA A 91 -13.26 -6.06 3.22
C ALA A 91 -13.52 -6.02 4.74
N LEU A 92 -14.79 -6.14 5.17
CA LEU A 92 -15.14 -6.16 6.59
C LEU A 92 -14.67 -7.46 7.27
N ALA A 93 -15.03 -8.62 6.73
CA ALA A 93 -14.66 -9.91 7.32
C ALA A 93 -13.13 -10.09 7.32
N GLY A 94 -12.47 -9.78 6.20
CA GLY A 94 -11.02 -9.82 6.08
C GLY A 94 -10.32 -8.82 7.01
N GLY A 95 -10.85 -7.60 7.12
CA GLY A 95 -10.32 -6.57 8.02
C GLY A 95 -10.39 -6.97 9.50
N LEU A 96 -11.50 -7.60 9.93
CA LEU A 96 -11.64 -8.10 11.30
C LEU A 96 -10.67 -9.23 11.61
N VAL A 97 -10.57 -10.23 10.73
CA VAL A 97 -9.64 -11.36 10.89
C VAL A 97 -8.19 -10.86 10.86
N PHE A 98 -7.86 -9.96 9.94
CA PHE A 98 -6.53 -9.35 9.86
C PHE A 98 -6.22 -8.54 11.13
N GLY A 99 -7.18 -7.78 11.65
CA GLY A 99 -7.07 -7.03 12.90
C GLY A 99 -6.76 -7.93 14.10
N ALA A 100 -7.54 -8.99 14.29
CA ALA A 100 -7.29 -9.99 15.33
C ALA A 100 -5.90 -10.64 15.17
N GLY A 101 -5.54 -10.99 13.92
CA GLY A 101 -4.22 -11.52 13.58
C GLY A 101 -3.08 -10.56 13.95
N MET A 102 -3.22 -9.25 13.72
CA MET A 102 -2.21 -8.25 14.09
C MET A 102 -1.96 -8.23 15.61
N VAL A 103 -2.99 -8.41 16.43
CA VAL A 103 -2.85 -8.46 17.90
C VAL A 103 -2.06 -9.71 18.31
N LEU A 104 -2.47 -10.89 17.80
CA LEU A 104 -1.80 -12.16 18.10
C LEU A 104 -0.35 -12.21 17.60
N ALA A 105 -0.09 -11.67 16.41
CA ALA A 105 1.23 -11.58 15.80
C ALA A 105 2.09 -10.42 16.35
N SER A 106 1.53 -9.60 17.26
CA SER A 106 2.18 -8.42 17.83
C SER A 106 2.61 -7.36 16.80
N GLY A 107 1.94 -7.27 15.65
CA GLY A 107 2.25 -6.32 14.58
C GLY A 107 1.60 -6.65 13.23
N CYS A 108 1.52 -5.67 12.34
CA CYS A 108 1.12 -5.87 10.94
C CYS A 108 2.27 -6.41 10.08
N GLY A 109 1.99 -6.79 8.82
CA GLY A 109 3.01 -7.27 7.88
C GLY A 109 4.21 -6.33 7.76
N ALA A 110 3.97 -5.04 7.56
CA ALA A 110 5.01 -4.01 7.49
C ALA A 110 5.86 -3.95 8.78
N ARG A 111 5.24 -4.04 9.97
CA ARG A 111 5.97 -4.01 11.24
C ARG A 111 6.80 -5.28 11.44
N ASN A 112 6.30 -6.44 11.05
CA ASN A 112 7.05 -7.68 11.15
C ASN A 112 8.20 -7.71 10.14
N LEU A 113 8.07 -7.12 8.95
CA LEU A 113 9.19 -6.91 8.03
C LEU A 113 10.29 -6.05 8.64
N THR A 114 9.93 -4.92 9.27
CA THR A 114 10.94 -4.08 9.94
C THR A 114 11.62 -4.76 11.13
N ARG A 115 10.92 -5.68 11.82
CA ARG A 115 11.51 -6.48 12.90
C ARG A 115 12.39 -7.60 12.39
N LEU A 116 12.08 -8.14 11.21
CA LEU A 116 12.90 -9.15 10.56
C LEU A 116 14.26 -8.56 10.18
N GLY A 117 14.29 -7.36 9.61
CA GLY A 117 15.56 -6.66 9.32
C GLY A 117 16.39 -6.36 10.58
N GLY A 118 15.71 -6.02 11.68
CA GLY A 118 16.33 -5.94 13.01
C GLY A 118 16.74 -7.27 13.66
N GLY A 119 16.64 -8.41 12.96
CA GLY A 119 17.13 -9.72 13.43
C GLY A 119 16.13 -10.56 14.25
N SER A 120 14.82 -10.24 14.21
CA SER A 120 13.82 -10.99 15.00
C SER A 120 13.40 -12.31 14.33
N LEU A 121 13.83 -13.44 14.91
CA LEU A 121 13.42 -14.77 14.45
C LEU A 121 11.90 -15.00 14.63
N LYS A 122 11.29 -14.42 15.68
CA LYS A 122 9.82 -14.44 15.84
C LYS A 122 9.11 -13.81 14.63
N ALA A 123 9.63 -12.69 14.14
CA ALA A 123 9.03 -12.01 12.99
C ALA A 123 9.15 -12.84 11.71
N LEU A 124 10.25 -13.57 11.53
CA LEU A 124 10.41 -14.51 10.41
C LEU A 124 9.30 -15.56 10.39
N VAL A 125 9.05 -16.21 11.53
CA VAL A 125 8.00 -17.24 11.65
C VAL A 125 6.63 -16.66 11.35
N VAL A 126 6.33 -15.48 11.88
CA VAL A 126 5.06 -14.77 11.61
C VAL A 126 4.90 -14.47 10.12
N LEU A 127 5.93 -13.97 9.47
CA LEU A 127 5.90 -13.64 8.04
C LEU A 127 5.74 -14.89 7.16
N MET A 128 6.37 -16.01 7.54
CA MET A 128 6.22 -17.29 6.85
C MET A 128 4.78 -17.81 6.94
N VAL A 129 4.19 -17.81 8.14
CA VAL A 129 2.78 -18.20 8.31
C VAL A 129 1.84 -17.26 7.57
N MET A 130 2.12 -15.95 7.60
CA MET A 130 1.35 -14.95 6.85
C MET A 130 1.47 -15.16 5.33
N ALA A 131 2.65 -15.51 4.81
CA ALA A 131 2.86 -15.81 3.39
C ALA A 131 2.02 -17.01 2.94
N VAL A 132 2.07 -18.11 3.70
CA VAL A 132 1.31 -19.33 3.42
C VAL A 132 -0.20 -19.08 3.50
N ALA A 133 -0.67 -18.41 4.56
CA ALA A 133 -2.07 -18.05 4.72
C ALA A 133 -2.56 -17.07 3.62
N GLY A 134 -1.71 -16.13 3.23
CA GLY A 134 -1.96 -15.21 2.11
C GLY A 134 -2.14 -15.97 0.80
N PHE A 135 -1.26 -16.92 0.48
CA PHE A 135 -1.43 -17.78 -0.69
C PHE A 135 -2.69 -18.63 -0.65
N ALA A 136 -2.96 -19.25 0.50
CA ALA A 136 -4.15 -20.03 0.69
C ALA A 136 -5.41 -19.19 0.39
N THR A 137 -5.39 -17.89 0.73
CA THR A 137 -6.51 -16.96 0.52
C THR A 137 -6.59 -16.43 -0.91
N LEU A 138 -5.46 -16.32 -1.61
CA LEU A 138 -5.41 -15.87 -3.01
C LEU A 138 -5.78 -16.99 -3.99
N LYS A 139 -5.24 -18.20 -3.81
CA LYS A 139 -5.38 -19.32 -4.77
C LYS A 139 -5.59 -20.70 -4.13
N GLY A 140 -5.61 -20.80 -2.81
CA GLY A 140 -5.74 -22.09 -2.11
C GLY A 140 -7.16 -22.38 -1.60
N ILE A 141 -7.24 -23.24 -0.58
CA ILE A 141 -8.50 -23.77 -0.05
C ILE A 141 -9.41 -22.65 0.48
N THR A 142 -8.83 -21.69 1.21
CA THR A 142 -9.59 -20.56 1.74
C THR A 142 -10.08 -19.60 0.65
N ALA A 143 -9.45 -19.58 -0.53
CA ALA A 143 -9.93 -18.81 -1.67
C ALA A 143 -11.30 -19.30 -2.16
N VAL A 144 -11.53 -20.62 -2.16
CA VAL A 144 -12.81 -21.21 -2.61
C VAL A 144 -13.97 -20.72 -1.73
N ALA A 145 -13.78 -20.74 -0.41
CA ALA A 145 -14.77 -20.22 0.54
C ALA A 145 -14.96 -18.70 0.39
N ARG A 146 -13.86 -17.95 0.28
CA ARG A 146 -13.89 -16.49 0.12
C ARG A 146 -14.66 -16.08 -1.14
N VAL A 147 -14.33 -16.68 -2.28
CA VAL A 147 -14.97 -16.34 -3.56
C VAL A 147 -16.45 -16.71 -3.55
N ARG A 148 -16.79 -17.88 -3.01
CA ARG A 148 -18.18 -18.36 -3.01
C ARG A 148 -19.09 -17.59 -2.06
N TRP A 149 -18.61 -17.23 -0.86
CA TRP A 149 -19.47 -16.69 0.20
C TRP A 149 -19.29 -15.20 0.44
N LEU A 150 -18.08 -14.66 0.26
CA LEU A 150 -17.80 -13.25 0.54
C LEU A 150 -17.79 -12.42 -0.73
N ASP A 151 -17.05 -12.84 -1.77
CA ASP A 151 -16.93 -12.06 -3.01
C ASP A 151 -18.25 -12.03 -3.80
N GLY A 152 -19.17 -13.00 -3.56
CA GLY A 152 -20.53 -12.96 -4.09
C GLY A 152 -21.40 -11.84 -3.50
N LEU A 153 -21.09 -11.36 -2.30
CA LEU A 153 -21.80 -10.24 -1.64
C LEU A 153 -21.15 -8.90 -2.01
N GLN A 154 -21.05 -8.63 -3.31
CA GLN A 154 -20.47 -7.40 -3.84
C GLN A 154 -21.53 -6.38 -4.24
N LEU A 155 -21.18 -5.09 -4.11
CA LEU A 155 -21.98 -4.00 -4.68
C LEU A 155 -21.36 -3.58 -6.02
N GLU A 156 -22.14 -3.64 -7.09
CA GLU A 156 -21.72 -3.20 -8.41
C GLU A 156 -22.22 -1.78 -8.68
N PHE A 157 -21.31 -0.93 -9.16
CA PHE A 157 -21.59 0.46 -9.52
C PHE A 157 -21.38 0.67 -11.02
N GLY A 158 -22.13 1.59 -11.62
CA GLY A 158 -21.94 2.00 -13.02
C GLY A 158 -20.70 2.90 -13.25
N SER A 159 -19.99 3.25 -12.19
CA SER A 159 -18.75 4.03 -12.19
C SER A 159 -17.74 3.39 -11.23
N LEU A 160 -16.51 3.90 -11.19
CA LEU A 160 -15.53 3.47 -10.20
C LEU A 160 -16.11 3.64 -8.78
N ALA A 161 -15.93 2.62 -7.93
CA ALA A 161 -16.40 2.55 -6.55
C ALA A 161 -15.45 3.31 -5.60
N LEU A 162 -15.03 4.50 -6.01
CA LEU A 162 -14.17 5.40 -5.27
C LEU A 162 -15.03 6.52 -4.66
N LEU A 163 -14.66 6.99 -3.47
CA LEU A 163 -15.47 7.97 -2.73
C LEU A 163 -15.73 9.27 -3.51
N PRO A 164 -14.75 9.87 -4.23
CA PRO A 164 -15.01 11.06 -5.07
C PRO A 164 -16.00 10.83 -6.21
N GLU A 165 -15.97 9.65 -6.81
CA GLU A 165 -16.82 9.24 -7.92
C GLU A 165 -18.25 8.98 -7.46
N LEU A 166 -18.40 8.33 -6.31
CA LEU A 166 -19.70 8.15 -5.66
C LEU A 166 -20.28 9.50 -5.22
N LEU A 167 -19.48 10.39 -4.63
CA LEU A 167 -19.93 11.71 -4.23
C LEU A 167 -20.35 12.57 -5.44
N ALA A 168 -19.56 12.56 -6.51
CA ALA A 168 -19.92 13.25 -7.76
C ALA A 168 -21.26 12.75 -8.31
N ARG A 169 -21.49 11.44 -8.27
CA ARG A 169 -22.74 10.82 -8.75
C ARG A 169 -23.94 11.16 -7.87
N PHE A 170 -23.82 11.02 -6.55
CA PHE A 170 -24.94 11.20 -5.63
C PHE A 170 -25.24 12.66 -5.31
N ALA A 171 -24.21 13.50 -5.17
CA ALA A 171 -24.36 14.93 -4.86
C ALA A 171 -24.48 15.81 -6.11
N GLY A 172 -24.29 15.25 -7.32
CA GLY A 172 -24.30 15.99 -8.58
C GLY A 172 -23.13 16.96 -8.74
N TRP A 173 -22.05 16.77 -8.00
CA TRP A 173 -20.87 17.64 -8.04
C TRP A 173 -19.96 17.31 -9.23
N PRO A 174 -19.23 18.30 -9.78
CA PRO A 174 -18.21 18.03 -10.78
C PRO A 174 -17.16 17.05 -10.25
N LEU A 175 -16.82 16.02 -11.04
CA LEU A 175 -15.86 14.98 -10.63
C LEU A 175 -14.48 15.56 -10.25
N ALA A 176 -14.03 16.58 -10.97
CA ALA A 176 -12.79 17.28 -10.64
C ALA A 176 -12.86 17.94 -9.26
N ALA A 177 -13.99 18.58 -8.93
CA ALA A 177 -14.21 19.24 -7.65
C ALA A 177 -14.33 18.22 -6.50
N SER A 178 -14.97 17.06 -6.70
CA SER A 178 -15.06 16.03 -5.66
C SER A 178 -13.69 15.39 -5.38
N ARG A 179 -12.89 15.10 -6.42
CA ARG A 179 -11.52 14.59 -6.28
C ARG A 179 -10.61 15.59 -5.56
N LEU A 180 -10.68 16.86 -5.95
CA LEU A 180 -9.95 17.94 -5.30
C LEU A 180 -10.39 18.15 -3.85
N GLY A 181 -11.69 18.26 -3.61
CA GLY A 181 -12.26 18.55 -2.30
C GLY A 181 -11.96 17.43 -1.30
N LEU A 182 -12.09 16.16 -1.70
CA LEU A 182 -11.76 15.05 -0.81
C LEU A 182 -10.26 14.84 -0.68
N GLY A 183 -9.52 14.88 -1.79
CA GLY A 183 -8.07 14.67 -1.79
C GLY A 183 -7.31 15.75 -1.03
N LEU A 184 -7.54 17.02 -1.39
CA LEU A 184 -6.89 18.17 -0.75
C LEU A 184 -7.55 18.56 0.58
N GLY A 185 -8.88 18.52 0.66
CA GLY A 185 -9.60 18.92 1.87
C GLY A 185 -9.42 17.94 3.02
N LEU A 186 -9.68 16.63 2.82
CA LEU A 186 -9.47 15.64 3.89
C LEU A 186 -7.97 15.45 4.17
N GLY A 187 -7.13 15.43 3.13
CA GLY A 187 -5.68 15.34 3.30
C GLY A 187 -5.14 16.52 4.11
N GLY A 188 -5.53 17.75 3.77
CA GLY A 188 -5.19 18.96 4.50
C GLY A 188 -5.74 18.96 5.93
N LEU A 189 -6.98 18.53 6.14
CA LEU A 189 -7.57 18.40 7.47
C LEU A 189 -6.77 17.44 8.36
N LEU A 190 -6.36 16.27 7.84
CA LEU A 190 -5.54 15.32 8.58
C LEU A 190 -4.16 15.89 8.95
N ILE A 191 -3.56 16.66 8.05
CA ILE A 191 -2.30 17.37 8.34
C ILE A 191 -2.51 18.43 9.43
N LEU A 192 -3.56 19.24 9.34
CA LEU A 192 -3.89 20.24 10.37
C LEU A 192 -4.14 19.58 11.73
N LEU A 193 -4.86 18.45 11.77
CA LEU A 193 -5.07 17.66 12.98
C LEU A 193 -3.74 17.09 13.51
N ALA A 194 -2.83 16.67 12.64
CA ALA A 194 -1.50 16.23 13.06
C ALA A 194 -0.68 17.37 13.68
N PHE A 195 -0.82 18.61 13.21
CA PHE A 195 -0.14 19.79 13.76
C PHE A 195 -0.76 20.33 15.05
N ASN A 196 -1.98 19.92 15.43
CA ASN A 196 -2.67 20.45 16.60
C ASN A 196 -1.83 20.28 17.90
N PRO A 197 -1.42 21.38 18.56
CA PRO A 197 -0.50 21.35 19.69
C PRO A 197 -1.15 20.96 21.04
N ALA A 198 -2.47 20.73 21.08
CA ALA A 198 -3.23 20.63 22.33
C ALA A 198 -2.84 19.47 23.29
N ARG A 199 -2.01 18.50 22.86
CA ARG A 199 -1.57 17.36 23.68
C ARG A 199 -0.12 16.98 23.33
N ASP A 200 0.79 17.31 24.27
CA ASP A 200 2.24 17.02 24.31
C ASP A 200 3.09 17.33 23.05
N ALA A 201 3.74 18.50 23.07
CA ALA A 201 4.49 19.05 21.94
C ALA A 201 5.89 18.43 21.72
N GLN A 202 6.52 17.83 22.74
CA GLN A 202 7.97 17.56 22.72
C GLN A 202 8.36 16.27 21.97
N ARG A 203 7.43 15.30 21.82
CA ARG A 203 7.58 14.09 20.97
C ARG A 203 7.00 14.27 19.56
N SER A 204 6.38 15.42 19.26
CA SER A 204 5.61 15.60 18.03
C SER A 204 6.46 15.82 16.76
N ARG A 205 7.64 16.44 16.84
CA ARG A 205 8.43 16.78 15.63
C ARG A 205 8.95 15.55 14.90
N SER A 206 9.52 14.59 15.61
CA SER A 206 9.98 13.33 15.01
C SER A 206 8.82 12.47 14.51
N ALA A 207 7.67 12.50 15.20
CA ALA A 207 6.43 11.86 14.76
C ALA A 207 5.88 12.48 13.47
N LEU A 208 5.86 13.81 13.37
CA LEU A 208 5.42 14.54 12.18
C LEU A 208 6.37 14.31 11.00
N LEU A 209 7.69 14.41 11.22
CA LEU A 209 8.68 14.11 10.19
C LEU A 209 8.59 12.66 9.73
N GLY A 210 8.45 11.71 10.66
CA GLY A 210 8.28 10.30 10.32
C GLY A 210 7.02 10.04 9.51
N GLY A 211 5.91 10.67 9.88
CA GLY A 211 4.65 10.59 9.13
C GLY A 211 4.79 11.19 7.74
N ALA A 212 5.37 12.38 7.64
CA ALA A 212 5.61 13.06 6.37
C ALA A 212 6.50 12.23 5.44
N LEU A 213 7.61 11.68 5.94
CA LEU A 213 8.52 10.84 5.17
C LEU A 213 7.83 9.55 4.68
N VAL A 214 7.04 8.88 5.53
CA VAL A 214 6.24 7.72 5.11
C VAL A 214 5.26 8.10 4.00
N GLY A 215 4.51 9.20 4.17
CA GLY A 215 3.57 9.69 3.16
C GLY A 215 4.23 10.09 1.84
N LEU A 216 5.43 10.69 1.91
CA LEU A 216 6.25 11.00 0.74
C LEU A 216 6.75 9.73 0.05
N CYS A 217 7.17 8.70 0.79
CA CYS A 217 7.52 7.41 0.19
C CYS A 217 6.33 6.79 -0.54
N VAL A 218 5.13 6.82 0.06
CA VAL A 218 3.91 6.33 -0.61
C VAL A 218 3.60 7.14 -1.87
N THR A 219 3.74 8.46 -1.82
CA THR A 219 3.53 9.33 -2.99
C THR A 219 4.56 9.05 -4.09
N ALA A 220 5.82 8.87 -3.73
CA ALA A 220 6.87 8.50 -4.67
C ALA A 220 6.62 7.13 -5.30
N ALA A 221 6.09 6.17 -4.53
CA ALA A 221 5.68 4.87 -5.07
C ALA A 221 4.55 5.01 -6.10
N TRP A 222 3.52 5.84 -5.82
CA TRP A 222 2.46 6.14 -6.79
C TRP A 222 2.97 6.82 -8.06
N TRP A 223 3.93 7.74 -7.94
CA TRP A 223 4.55 8.38 -9.10
C TRP A 223 5.41 7.40 -9.90
N LEU A 224 6.20 6.57 -9.22
CA LEU A 224 7.08 5.60 -9.85
C LEU A 224 6.26 4.54 -10.59
N SER A 225 5.18 4.01 -10.00
CA SER A 225 4.32 3.05 -10.69
C SER A 225 3.42 3.71 -11.72
N GLY A 226 2.91 4.91 -11.48
CA GLY A 226 1.96 5.57 -12.37
C GLY A 226 2.57 6.24 -13.59
N ARG A 227 3.79 6.77 -13.48
CA ARG A 227 4.45 7.51 -14.56
C ARG A 227 5.68 6.82 -15.10
N ALA A 228 6.58 6.39 -14.21
CA ALA A 228 7.87 5.84 -14.63
C ALA A 228 7.74 4.38 -15.09
N ALA A 229 6.78 3.63 -14.56
CA ALA A 229 6.48 2.26 -14.97
C ALA A 229 5.43 2.16 -16.07
N GLU A 230 4.87 3.26 -16.55
CA GLU A 230 3.87 3.23 -17.61
C GLU A 230 4.51 2.77 -18.93
N VAL A 231 3.97 1.70 -19.51
CA VAL A 231 4.35 1.19 -20.81
C VAL A 231 3.12 1.24 -21.71
N ALA A 232 3.15 2.18 -22.66
CA ALA A 232 2.02 2.42 -23.56
C ALA A 232 1.64 1.17 -24.38
N GLU A 233 2.65 0.43 -24.85
CA GLU A 233 2.48 -0.80 -25.62
C GLU A 233 3.51 -1.82 -25.18
N HIS A 234 3.04 -2.91 -24.56
CA HIS A 234 3.91 -4.02 -24.19
C HIS A 234 4.47 -4.72 -25.44
N PRO A 235 5.78 -5.06 -25.49
CA PRO A 235 6.44 -5.58 -26.70
C PRO A 235 5.88 -6.90 -27.23
N GLN A 236 5.13 -7.66 -26.42
CA GLN A 236 4.58 -8.97 -26.80
C GLN A 236 3.05 -8.99 -26.89
N THR A 237 2.36 -8.24 -26.03
CA THR A 237 0.89 -8.29 -25.94
C THR A 237 0.23 -7.07 -26.56
N LEU A 238 0.98 -6.00 -26.84
CA LEU A 238 0.49 -4.70 -27.31
C LEU A 238 -0.56 -4.06 -26.39
N GLU A 239 -0.66 -4.55 -25.16
CA GLU A 239 -1.53 -3.99 -24.13
C GLU A 239 -0.81 -2.87 -23.37
N HIS A 240 -1.59 -1.89 -22.90
CA HIS A 240 -1.12 -0.88 -21.95
C HIS A 240 -0.97 -1.53 -20.58
N VAL A 241 0.24 -1.44 -20.02
CA VAL A 241 0.57 -2.09 -18.74
C VAL A 241 1.54 -1.24 -17.93
N TYR A 242 1.55 -1.48 -16.63
CA TYR A 242 2.54 -0.91 -15.73
C TYR A 242 3.63 -1.95 -15.44
N ALA A 243 4.86 -1.66 -15.86
CA ALA A 243 5.98 -2.58 -15.79
C ALA A 243 6.22 -3.06 -14.36
N THR A 244 6.55 -4.35 -14.21
CA THR A 244 6.93 -5.03 -12.96
C THR A 244 5.82 -5.19 -11.90
N THR A 245 4.64 -4.58 -12.06
CA THR A 245 3.52 -4.76 -11.11
C THR A 245 2.85 -6.11 -11.34
N TYR A 246 2.34 -6.73 -10.26
CA TYR A 246 1.73 -8.06 -10.37
C TYR A 246 0.37 -8.01 -11.08
N SER A 247 -0.39 -6.94 -10.88
CA SER A 247 -1.71 -6.76 -11.49
C SER A 247 -1.70 -6.15 -12.89
N GLY A 248 -0.54 -5.68 -13.37
CA GLY A 248 -0.45 -4.85 -14.58
C GLY A 248 -1.10 -3.47 -14.42
N ARG A 249 -1.45 -3.07 -13.19
CA ARG A 249 -2.06 -1.79 -12.81
C ARG A 249 -1.11 -0.96 -11.94
N ILE A 250 -1.47 0.29 -11.69
CA ILE A 250 -0.72 1.17 -10.78
C ILE A 250 -0.89 0.65 -9.34
N GLU A 251 0.24 0.36 -8.69
CA GLU A 251 0.32 -0.13 -7.32
C GLU A 251 1.26 0.75 -6.47
N ALA A 252 0.98 0.88 -5.17
CA ALA A 252 1.90 1.46 -4.20
C ALA A 252 2.45 0.38 -3.25
N PHE A 253 2.75 0.73 -2.00
CA PHE A 253 3.23 -0.25 -1.02
C PHE A 253 2.11 -1.15 -0.49
N SER A 254 2.36 -2.47 -0.54
CA SER A 254 1.58 -3.51 0.13
C SER A 254 2.55 -4.58 0.64
N PHE A 255 2.21 -5.25 1.73
CA PHE A 255 3.13 -6.20 2.38
C PHE A 255 2.49 -7.54 2.74
N VAL A 256 1.22 -7.76 2.39
CA VAL A 256 0.57 -9.06 2.63
C VAL A 256 0.77 -9.95 1.41
N THR A 257 0.21 -9.55 0.27
CA THR A 257 0.34 -10.27 -1.01
C THR A 257 1.80 -10.36 -1.47
N PRO A 258 2.63 -9.30 -1.37
CA PRO A 258 4.03 -9.41 -1.77
C PRO A 258 4.87 -10.37 -0.92
N VAL A 259 4.61 -10.48 0.37
CA VAL A 259 5.29 -11.46 1.24
C VAL A 259 4.93 -12.89 0.83
N ALA A 260 3.69 -13.14 0.43
CA ALA A 260 3.34 -14.39 -0.23
C ALA A 260 4.17 -14.55 -1.52
N HIS A 261 4.10 -13.61 -2.48
CA HIS A 261 4.87 -13.72 -3.72
C HIS A 261 6.38 -13.92 -3.53
N THR A 262 6.99 -13.37 -2.48
CA THR A 262 8.39 -13.63 -2.16
C THR A 262 8.67 -15.09 -1.81
N LEU A 263 7.75 -15.74 -1.10
CA LEU A 263 7.87 -17.16 -0.73
C LEU A 263 7.70 -18.06 -1.97
N ASP A 264 6.72 -17.79 -2.83
CA ASP A 264 6.52 -18.55 -4.09
C ASP A 264 7.69 -18.40 -5.05
N TRP A 265 8.22 -17.19 -5.20
CA TRP A 265 9.41 -16.94 -5.99
C TRP A 265 10.64 -17.69 -5.44
N LEU A 266 10.81 -17.74 -4.11
CA LEU A 266 11.93 -18.44 -3.49
C LEU A 266 11.77 -19.98 -3.58
N MET A 267 10.56 -20.49 -3.45
CA MET A 267 10.27 -21.93 -3.58
C MET A 267 10.42 -22.43 -5.01
N PHE A 268 10.02 -21.62 -6.00
CA PHE A 268 10.00 -21.98 -7.42
C PHE A 268 10.99 -21.14 -8.24
N PHE A 269 12.13 -20.80 -7.65
CA PHE A 269 13.12 -19.92 -8.28
C PHE A 269 13.66 -20.45 -9.63
N SER A 270 13.68 -21.77 -9.83
CA SER A 270 14.09 -22.40 -11.09
C SER A 270 13.07 -22.23 -12.23
N ASP A 271 11.83 -21.85 -11.92
CA ASP A 271 10.79 -21.63 -12.92
C ASP A 271 10.92 -20.24 -13.53
N LYS A 272 11.24 -20.19 -14.84
CA LYS A 272 11.41 -18.93 -15.59
C LYS A 272 10.13 -18.09 -15.65
N SER A 273 8.96 -18.67 -15.38
CA SER A 273 7.70 -17.91 -15.29
C SER A 273 7.60 -17.06 -14.02
N LYS A 274 8.41 -17.34 -12.99
CA LYS A 274 8.42 -16.62 -11.71
C LYS A 274 9.41 -15.47 -11.77
N VAL A 275 8.94 -14.34 -12.28
CA VAL A 275 9.73 -13.10 -12.36
C VAL A 275 9.69 -12.30 -11.06
N LEU A 276 10.74 -11.51 -10.84
CA LEU A 276 10.79 -10.54 -9.75
C LEU A 276 9.77 -9.42 -10.02
N THR A 277 8.90 -9.16 -9.05
CA THR A 277 7.86 -8.12 -9.17
C THR A 277 8.15 -6.95 -8.25
N TRP A 278 7.49 -5.83 -8.53
CA TRP A 278 7.43 -4.63 -7.70
C TRP A 278 7.23 -4.96 -6.22
N GLY A 279 6.25 -5.83 -5.93
CA GLY A 279 5.96 -6.29 -4.59
C GLY A 279 7.15 -7.01 -3.95
N ILE A 280 7.75 -7.97 -4.65
CA ILE A 280 8.89 -8.74 -4.12
C ILE A 280 10.08 -7.83 -3.82
N ALA A 281 10.41 -6.94 -4.76
CA ALA A 281 11.48 -5.95 -4.57
C ALA A 281 11.21 -5.02 -3.38
N SER A 282 9.95 -4.60 -3.18
CA SER A 282 9.58 -3.76 -2.03
C SER A 282 9.71 -4.49 -0.68
N VAL A 283 9.43 -5.80 -0.62
CA VAL A 283 9.61 -6.60 0.61
C VAL A 283 11.10 -6.72 0.96
N LEU A 284 11.94 -7.08 -0.01
CA LEU A 284 13.38 -7.20 0.20
C LEU A 284 14.02 -5.86 0.59
N GLY A 285 13.64 -4.78 -0.10
CA GLY A 285 14.09 -3.44 0.22
C GLY A 285 13.69 -3.04 1.64
N MET A 286 12.44 -3.27 2.03
CA MET A 286 11.97 -2.95 3.38
C MET A 286 12.76 -3.68 4.48
N VAL A 287 13.04 -4.97 4.29
CA VAL A 287 13.82 -5.77 5.25
C VAL A 287 15.27 -5.27 5.32
N LEU A 288 15.90 -4.94 4.19
CA LEU A 288 17.28 -4.47 4.17
C LEU A 288 17.46 -3.04 4.70
N GLY A 289 16.44 -2.20 4.58
CA GLY A 289 16.47 -0.84 5.13
C GLY A 289 16.20 -0.76 6.64
N SER A 290 15.57 -1.80 7.21
CA SER A 290 15.24 -1.90 8.64
C SER A 290 16.25 -2.73 9.41
#